data_AF-A0AAF0KR19-F1
#
_entry.id   AF-A0AAF0KR19-F1
#
_cell.length_a   1.000
_cell.length_b   1.000
_cell.length_c   1.000
_cell.angle_alpha   90.00
_cell.angle_beta   90.00
_cell.angle_gamma   90.00
#
_symmetry.space_group_name_H-M   'P 1'
#
loop_
_entity.id
_entity.type
_entity.pdbx_description
1 polymer ?
#
loop_
_entity_poly.entity_id
_entity_poly.type
_entity_poly.pdbx_seq_one_letter_code
_entity_poly.pdbx_strand_id
1 'polypeptide(L)'
;MNISELREQHEEIGQIAAQLRQAIADPEKSQAVSALRWQLARKLMAHLALEDRILYPAMQRLPDERVRLTAARIQAEIGSLAESFAHYMSAWSDERISREWRSFCTETLHILNALTQRIDREDNILYPLASAEQQPGTPVARAG
;
A
#
# COMPACT_ATOMS: atom_id res chain seq x y z
N MET A 1 2.60 -6.70 16.47
CA MET A 1 2.36 -5.95 15.23
C MET A 1 2.41 -4.48 15.59
N ASN A 2 3.31 -3.71 14.99
CA ASN A 2 3.48 -2.29 15.31
C ASN A 2 2.81 -1.46 14.21
N ILE A 3 1.62 -0.92 14.50
CA ILE A 3 0.88 -0.09 13.53
C ILE A 3 1.67 1.17 13.18
N SER A 4 2.38 1.77 14.14
CA SER A 4 3.19 2.97 13.88
C SER A 4 4.29 2.71 12.84
N GLU A 5 4.96 1.56 12.93
CA GLU A 5 5.99 1.17 11.96
C GLU A 5 5.41 0.95 10.55
N LEU A 6 4.19 0.41 10.44
CA LEU A 6 3.51 0.27 9.15
C LEU A 6 3.17 1.65 8.55
N ARG A 7 2.77 2.61 9.37
CA ARG A 7 2.51 3.99 8.91
C ARG A 7 3.77 4.70 8.46
N GLU A 8 4.88 4.53 9.17
CA GLU A 8 6.19 5.03 8.71
C GLU A 8 6.57 4.43 7.35
N GLN A 9 6.36 3.13 7.15
CA GLN A 9 6.57 2.49 5.85
C GLN A 9 5.64 3.04 4.77
N HIS A 10 4.37 3.33 5.08
CA HIS A 10 3.44 3.98 4.16
C HIS A 10 3.92 5.37 3.73
N GLU A 11 4.42 6.17 4.67
CA GLU A 11 4.97 7.50 4.37
C GLU A 11 6.17 7.41 3.42
N GLU A 12 7.11 6.50 3.67
CA GLU A 12 8.26 6.28 2.80
C GLU A 12 7.87 5.81 1.39
N ILE A 13 6.94 4.84 1.31
CA ILE A 13 6.42 4.32 0.04
C ILE A 13 5.69 5.43 -0.72
N GLY A 14 4.87 6.23 -0.02
CA GLY A 14 4.14 7.36 -0.57
C GLY A 14 5.06 8.46 -1.11
N GLN A 15 6.16 8.75 -0.43
CA GLN A 15 7.16 9.72 -0.90
C GLN A 15 7.81 9.27 -2.21
N ILE A 16 8.21 8.00 -2.33
CA ILE A 16 8.81 7.47 -3.56
C ILE A 16 7.78 7.43 -4.69
N ALA A 17 6.54 7.04 -4.38
CA ALA A 17 5.42 7.08 -5.33
C ALA A 17 5.16 8.50 -5.86
N ALA A 18 5.22 9.52 -5.01
CA ALA A 18 5.07 10.91 -5.40
C ALA A 18 6.24 11.38 -6.30
N GLN A 19 7.48 11.02 -5.97
CA GLN A 19 8.64 11.31 -6.80
C GLN A 19 8.53 10.64 -8.17
N LEU A 20 8.08 9.38 -8.22
CA LEU A 20 7.86 8.66 -9.48
C LEU A 20 6.76 9.33 -10.31
N ARG A 21 5.65 9.75 -9.68
CA ARG A 21 4.57 10.50 -10.34
C ARG A 21 5.09 11.81 -10.97
N GLN A 22 5.96 12.53 -10.27
CA GLN A 22 6.57 13.75 -10.80
C GLN A 22 7.54 13.45 -11.95
N ALA A 23 8.33 12.38 -11.84
CA ALA A 23 9.29 12.00 -12.87
C ALA A 23 8.62 11.58 -14.18
N ILE A 24 7.48 10.86 -14.13
CA ILE A 24 6.76 10.48 -15.35
C ILE A 24 6.00 11.66 -16.01
N ALA A 25 5.75 12.73 -15.26
CA ALA A 25 5.14 13.94 -15.80
C ALA A 25 6.12 14.78 -16.64
N ASP A 26 7.42 14.50 -16.52
CA ASP A 26 8.51 15.23 -17.16
C ASP A 26 9.44 14.27 -17.95
N PRO A 27 9.29 14.17 -19.28
CA PRO A 27 10.08 13.25 -20.11
C PRO A 27 11.60 13.44 -20.00
N GLU A 28 12.06 14.65 -19.64
CA GLU A 28 13.49 14.95 -19.46
C GLU A 28 14.08 14.25 -18.23
N LYS A 29 13.24 13.79 -17.30
CA LYS A 29 13.62 13.04 -16.09
C LYS A 29 13.49 11.52 -16.24
N SER A 30 13.37 11.02 -17.47
CA SER A 30 13.24 9.58 -17.75
C SER A 30 14.34 8.70 -17.11
N GLN A 31 15.57 9.19 -16.98
CA GLN A 31 16.65 8.46 -16.28
C GLN A 31 16.39 8.24 -14.78
N ALA A 32 15.65 9.15 -14.12
CA ALA A 32 15.32 9.00 -12.70
C ALA A 32 14.23 7.94 -12.47
N VAL A 33 13.43 7.63 -13.49
CA VAL A 33 12.28 6.71 -13.39
C VAL A 33 12.72 5.29 -13.04
N SER A 34 13.75 4.74 -13.68
CA SER A 34 14.16 3.36 -13.43
C SER A 34 14.68 3.17 -12.01
N ALA A 35 15.45 4.13 -11.49
CA ALA A 35 15.91 4.11 -10.09
C ALA A 35 14.74 4.18 -9.10
N LEU A 36 13.79 5.10 -9.31
CA LEU A 36 12.59 5.24 -8.47
C LEU A 36 11.70 3.99 -8.51
N ARG A 37 11.55 3.36 -9.68
CA ARG A 37 10.80 2.10 -9.84
C ARG A 37 11.41 0.98 -9.01
N TRP A 38 12.74 0.80 -9.08
CA TRP A 38 13.41 -0.24 -8.30
C TRP A 38 13.39 0.04 -6.79
N GLN A 39 13.53 1.30 -6.39
CA GLN A 39 13.42 1.71 -5.00
C GLN A 39 12.01 1.42 -4.44
N LEU A 40 10.97 1.80 -5.21
CA LEU A 40 9.58 1.51 -4.87
C LEU A 40 9.35 -0.01 -4.80
N ALA A 41 9.84 -0.78 -5.78
CA ALA A 41 9.69 -2.23 -5.81
C ALA A 41 10.22 -2.88 -4.54
N ARG A 42 11.43 -2.50 -4.11
CA ARG A 42 12.05 -3.08 -2.91
C ARG A 42 11.23 -2.83 -1.65
N LYS A 43 10.80 -1.58 -1.43
CA LYS A 43 10.04 -1.22 -0.23
C LYS A 43 8.63 -1.78 -0.27
N LEU A 44 7.94 -1.62 -1.40
CA LEU A 44 6.56 -2.08 -1.56
C LEU A 44 6.47 -3.60 -1.43
N MET A 45 7.31 -4.39 -2.09
CA MET A 45 7.23 -5.85 -1.99
C MET A 45 7.52 -6.36 -0.57
N ALA A 46 8.47 -5.74 0.14
CA ALA A 46 8.75 -6.09 1.53
C ALA A 46 7.55 -5.76 2.44
N HIS A 47 6.96 -4.59 2.25
CA HIS A 47 5.78 -4.13 2.99
C HIS A 47 4.56 -5.03 2.74
N LEU A 48 4.19 -5.28 1.48
CA LEU A 48 3.07 -6.16 1.14
C LEU A 48 3.23 -7.57 1.73
N ALA A 49 4.45 -8.12 1.69
CA ALA A 49 4.74 -9.42 2.27
C ALA A 49 4.60 -9.43 3.81
N LEU A 50 4.92 -8.31 4.47
CA LEU A 50 4.69 -8.15 5.91
C LEU A 50 3.18 -8.11 6.20
N GLU A 51 2.40 -7.38 5.40
CA GLU A 51 0.97 -7.27 5.60
C GLU A 51 0.25 -8.62 5.43
N ASP A 52 0.56 -9.34 4.36
CA ASP A 52 -0.05 -10.64 4.06
C ASP A 52 0.26 -11.71 5.11
N ARG A 53 1.48 -11.69 5.66
CA ARG A 53 1.93 -12.71 6.62
C ARG A 53 1.58 -12.36 8.05
N ILE A 54 1.49 -11.07 8.38
CA ILE A 54 1.41 -10.61 9.77
C ILE A 54 0.15 -9.76 10.01
N LEU A 55 -0.05 -8.67 9.26
CA LEU A 55 -1.15 -7.71 9.50
C LEU A 55 -2.52 -8.38 9.34
N TYR A 56 -2.82 -8.87 8.13
CA TYR A 56 -4.14 -9.41 7.82
C TYR A 56 -4.49 -10.64 8.69
N PRO A 57 -3.58 -11.62 8.88
CA PRO A 57 -3.84 -12.73 9.80
C PRO A 57 -4.03 -12.29 11.25
N ALA A 58 -3.36 -11.23 11.72
CA ALA A 58 -3.58 -10.70 13.05
C ALA A 58 -4.97 -10.06 13.18
N MET A 59 -5.38 -9.25 12.19
CA MET A 59 -6.71 -8.63 12.17
C MET A 59 -7.84 -9.66 12.16
N GLN A 60 -7.67 -10.74 11.40
CA GLN A 60 -8.66 -11.82 11.30
C GLN A 60 -8.83 -12.63 12.59
N ARG A 61 -7.90 -12.56 13.53
CA ARG A 61 -8.01 -13.23 14.85
C ARG A 61 -8.65 -12.36 15.93
N LEU A 62 -8.92 -11.08 15.65
CA LEU A 62 -9.56 -10.19 16.61
C LEU A 62 -11.05 -10.55 16.82
N PRO A 63 -11.59 -10.34 18.03
CA PRO A 63 -12.95 -10.73 18.37
C PRO A 63 -14.03 -9.88 17.67
N ASP A 64 -13.75 -8.63 17.33
CA ASP A 64 -14.70 -7.78 16.58
C ASP A 64 -14.83 -8.24 15.12
N GLU A 65 -16.07 -8.60 14.77
CA GLU A 65 -16.47 -8.96 13.41
C GLU A 65 -16.24 -7.85 12.40
N ARG A 66 -16.41 -6.58 12.78
CA ARG A 66 -16.22 -5.44 11.88
C ARG A 66 -14.76 -5.33 11.43
N VAL A 67 -13.81 -5.53 12.35
CA VAL A 67 -12.38 -5.52 12.04
C VAL A 67 -12.05 -6.67 11.09
N ARG A 68 -12.53 -7.89 11.38
CA ARG A 68 -12.29 -9.06 10.53
C ARG A 68 -12.84 -8.89 9.11
N LEU A 69 -14.09 -8.45 8.98
CA LEU A 69 -14.74 -8.25 7.69
C LEU A 69 -14.06 -7.12 6.90
N THR A 70 -13.68 -6.02 7.56
CA THR A 70 -12.98 -4.90 6.92
C THR A 70 -11.61 -5.35 6.43
N ALA A 71 -10.83 -6.06 7.25
CA ALA A 71 -9.53 -6.60 6.88
C ALA A 71 -9.64 -7.56 5.68
N ALA A 72 -10.56 -8.52 5.72
CA ALA A 72 -10.77 -9.47 4.63
C ALA A 72 -11.20 -8.77 3.33
N ARG A 73 -12.04 -7.73 3.43
CA ARG A 73 -12.47 -6.94 2.28
C ARG A 73 -11.33 -6.16 1.66
N ILE A 74 -10.54 -5.43 2.45
CA ILE A 74 -9.38 -4.67 1.94
C ILE A 74 -8.36 -5.63 1.31
N GLN A 75 -8.07 -6.75 1.98
CA GLN A 75 -7.18 -7.78 1.44
C GLN A 75 -7.68 -8.36 0.11
N ALA A 76 -8.98 -8.63 -0.03
CA ALA A 76 -9.54 -9.17 -1.28
C ALA A 76 -9.57 -8.12 -2.40
N GLU A 77 -9.92 -6.87 -2.09
CA GLU A 77 -10.05 -5.79 -3.08
C GLU A 77 -8.69 -5.34 -3.62
N ILE A 78 -7.63 -5.42 -2.81
CA ILE A 78 -6.32 -4.81 -3.12
C ILE A 78 -5.13 -5.76 -2.93
N GLY A 79 -5.38 -7.03 -2.57
CA GLY A 79 -4.35 -8.07 -2.40
C GLY A 79 -3.63 -8.43 -3.69
N SER A 80 -4.24 -8.21 -4.85
CA SER A 80 -3.61 -8.42 -6.17
C SER A 80 -2.59 -7.34 -6.54
N LEU A 81 -2.40 -6.31 -5.70
CA LEU A 81 -1.43 -5.23 -5.97
C LEU A 81 0.00 -5.77 -6.08
N ALA A 82 0.37 -6.77 -5.27
CA ALA A 82 1.71 -7.37 -5.34
C ALA A 82 1.97 -8.00 -6.72
N GLU A 83 1.01 -8.80 -7.21
CA GLU A 83 1.08 -9.45 -8.52
C GLU A 83 1.06 -8.43 -9.66
N SER A 84 0.14 -7.46 -9.59
CA SER A 84 0.02 -6.39 -10.59
C SER A 84 1.30 -5.55 -10.68
N PHE A 85 1.91 -5.23 -9.53
CA PHE A 85 3.16 -4.49 -9.47
C PHE A 85 4.34 -5.32 -10.01
N ALA A 86 4.41 -6.62 -9.69
CA ALA A 86 5.44 -7.51 -10.22
C ALA A 86 5.33 -7.65 -11.74
N HIS A 87 4.11 -7.77 -12.28
CA HIS A 87 3.85 -7.77 -13.72
C HIS A 87 4.26 -6.43 -14.36
N TYR A 88 3.88 -5.30 -13.75
CA TYR A 88 4.32 -3.98 -14.20
C TYR A 88 5.86 -3.85 -14.23
N MET A 89 6.57 -4.36 -13.23
CA MET A 89 8.04 -4.32 -13.21
C MET A 89 8.66 -5.14 -14.34
N SER A 90 8.14 -6.33 -14.63
CA SER A 90 8.66 -7.21 -15.68
C SER A 90 8.26 -6.78 -17.09
N ALA A 91 7.10 -6.16 -17.26
CA ALA A 91 6.59 -5.71 -18.54
C ALA A 91 7.34 -4.50 -19.13
N TRP A 92 7.98 -3.69 -18.28
CA TRP A 92 8.59 -2.41 -18.66
C TRP A 92 10.12 -2.43 -18.52
N SER A 93 10.81 -2.73 -19.62
CA SER A 93 12.25 -2.52 -19.78
C SER A 93 12.58 -1.06 -20.09
N ASP A 94 13.82 -0.63 -19.85
CA ASP A 94 14.27 0.74 -20.14
C ASP A 94 14.12 1.10 -21.63
N GLU A 95 14.37 0.13 -22.53
CA GLU A 95 14.16 0.30 -23.97
C GLU A 95 12.67 0.55 -24.28
N ARG A 96 11.78 -0.26 -23.72
CA ARG A 96 10.35 -0.14 -23.96
C ARG A 96 9.77 1.15 -23.36
N ILE A 97 10.24 1.56 -22.18
CA ILE A 97 9.87 2.84 -21.57
C ILE A 97 10.20 4.00 -22.50
N SER A 98 11.41 3.99 -23.09
CA SER A 98 11.86 5.05 -24.00
C SER A 98 11.02 5.11 -25.27
N ARG A 99 10.58 3.95 -25.78
CA ARG A 99 9.79 3.84 -27.02
C ARG A 99 8.29 4.09 -26.82
N GLU A 100 7.75 3.70 -25.67
CA GLU A 100 6.31 3.68 -25.37
C GLU A 100 5.97 4.54 -24.14
N TRP A 101 6.63 5.70 -24.00
CA TRP A 101 6.57 6.57 -22.82
C TRP A 101 5.15 6.88 -22.34
N ARG A 102 4.23 7.22 -23.26
CA ARG A 102 2.84 7.56 -22.91
C ARG A 102 2.08 6.38 -22.30
N SER A 103 2.29 5.19 -22.85
CA SER A 103 1.69 3.95 -22.35
C SER A 103 2.26 3.61 -20.97
N PHE A 104 3.58 3.72 -20.83
CA PHE A 104 4.27 3.57 -19.55
C PHE A 104 3.69 4.52 -18.49
N CYS A 105 3.59 5.82 -18.77
CA CYS A 105 3.01 6.79 -17.85
C CYS A 105 1.59 6.42 -17.40
N THR A 106 0.76 5.95 -18.34
CA THR A 106 -0.62 5.55 -18.05
C THR A 106 -0.66 4.37 -17.09
N GLU A 107 0.14 3.33 -17.34
CA GLU A 107 0.21 2.15 -16.47
C GLU A 107 0.84 2.48 -15.11
N THR A 108 1.88 3.31 -15.07
CA THR A 108 2.46 3.78 -13.82
C THR A 108 1.43 4.53 -12.98
N LEU A 109 0.63 5.42 -13.59
CA LEU A 109 -0.43 6.14 -12.86
C LEU A 109 -1.49 5.19 -12.30
N HIS A 110 -1.88 4.15 -13.03
CA HIS A 110 -2.81 3.13 -12.52
C HIS A 110 -2.24 2.42 -11.29
N ILE A 111 -0.99 1.98 -11.34
CA ILE A 111 -0.33 1.32 -10.21
C ILE A 111 -0.21 2.26 -8.99
N LEU A 112 0.19 3.51 -9.22
CA LEU A 112 0.32 4.49 -8.14
C LEU A 112 -1.02 4.82 -7.49
N ASN A 113 -2.10 4.91 -8.28
CA ASN A 113 -3.44 5.15 -7.73
C ASN A 113 -3.94 3.96 -6.90
N ALA A 114 -3.71 2.73 -7.35
CA ALA A 114 -4.06 1.53 -6.59
C ALA A 114 -3.29 1.45 -5.26
N LEU A 115 -2.00 1.82 -5.27
CA LEU A 115 -1.17 1.91 -4.08
C LEU A 115 -1.71 2.97 -3.09
N THR A 116 -1.98 4.19 -3.56
CA THR A 116 -2.54 5.26 -2.72
C THR A 116 -3.87 4.84 -2.10
N GLN A 117 -4.77 4.24 -2.89
CA GLN A 117 -6.06 3.77 -2.39
C GLN A 117 -5.92 2.69 -1.31
N ARG A 118 -4.91 1.82 -1.42
CA ARG A 118 -4.61 0.80 -0.41
C ARG A 118 -4.21 1.44 0.91
N ILE A 119 -3.16 2.27 0.85
CA ILE A 119 -2.62 2.99 2.00
C ILE A 119 -3.73 3.79 2.69
N ASP A 120 -4.53 4.54 1.93
CA ASP A 120 -5.60 5.36 2.49
C ASP A 120 -6.65 4.53 3.25
N ARG A 121 -6.97 3.32 2.76
CA ARG A 121 -7.93 2.43 3.43
C ARG A 121 -7.34 1.77 4.66
N GLU A 122 -6.08 1.35 4.60
CA GLU A 122 -5.39 0.79 5.75
C GLU A 122 -5.26 1.83 6.87
N ASP A 123 -4.75 3.03 6.54
CA ASP A 123 -4.51 4.10 7.52
C ASP A 123 -5.77 4.70 8.13
N ASN A 124 -6.81 4.93 7.32
CA ASN A 124 -7.98 5.69 7.76
C ASN A 124 -9.17 4.81 8.13
N ILE A 125 -9.15 3.52 7.80
CA ILE A 125 -10.26 2.60 8.10
C ILE A 125 -9.77 1.44 8.97
N LEU A 126 -8.78 0.67 8.51
CA LEU A 126 -8.39 -0.55 9.22
C LEU A 126 -7.68 -0.26 10.54
N TYR A 127 -6.67 0.61 10.53
CA TYR A 127 -5.87 0.89 11.73
C TYR A 127 -6.68 1.55 12.86
N PRO A 128 -7.58 2.52 12.61
CA PRO A 128 -8.43 3.07 13.66
C PRO A 128 -9.37 2.02 14.28
N LEU A 129 -9.97 1.15 13.46
CA LEU A 129 -10.82 0.07 13.96
C LEU A 129 -10.04 -0.92 14.83
N ALA A 130 -8.84 -1.31 14.39
CA ALA A 130 -7.95 -2.18 15.15
C ALA A 130 -7.50 -1.55 16.49
N SER A 131 -7.24 -0.24 16.50
CA SER A 131 -6.78 0.47 17.69
C SER A 131 -7.89 0.61 18.74
N ALA A 132 -9.15 0.78 18.31
CA ALA A 132 -10.30 0.84 19.20
C ALA A 132 -10.48 -0.47 19.98
N GLU A 133 -10.21 -1.62 19.36
CA GLU A 133 -10.27 -2.93 20.00
C GLU A 133 -9.14 -3.16 21.04
N GLN A 134 -7.99 -2.51 20.86
CA GLN A 134 -6.86 -2.65 21.78
C GLN A 134 -6.98 -1.76 23.02
N GLN A 135 -7.94 -0.84 23.05
CA GLN A 135 -8.27 -0.07 24.24
C GLN A 135 -9.34 -0.83 25.04
N PRO A 136 -9.01 -1.38 26.24
CA PRO A 136 -10.03 -2.00 27.08
C PRO A 136 -11.06 -0.93 27.45
N GLY A 137 -12.31 -1.18 27.07
CA GLY A 137 -13.43 -0.30 27.37
C GLY A 137 -13.47 0.07 28.85
N THR A 138 -13.59 1.37 29.12
CA THR A 138 -13.93 1.89 30.43
C THR A 138 -15.20 1.17 30.92
N PRO A 139 -15.24 0.60 32.14
CA PRO A 139 -16.46 -0.01 32.63
C PRO A 139 -17.52 1.08 32.77
N VAL A 140 -18.62 0.95 32.03
CA VAL A 140 -19.83 1.74 32.28
C VAL A 140 -20.31 1.37 33.69
N ALA A 141 -20.06 2.28 34.64
CA ALA A 141 -20.57 2.18 35.99
C ALA A 141 -22.11 2.15 35.93
N ARG A 142 -22.70 0.98 36.19
CA ARG A 142 -24.10 0.88 36.57
C ARG A 142 -24.22 1.34 38.03
N ALA A 143 -24.57 2.62 38.23
CA ALA A 143 -25.43 3.00 39.35
C ALA A 143 -26.84 2.52 38.98
N GLY A 144 -27.61 1.82 39.80
CA GLY A 144 -27.74 1.87 41.25
C GLY A 144 -29.24 1.92 41.50
#